data_AF-A0A1Y0C6L0-F1
#
_entry.id   AF-A0A1Y0C6L0-F1
#
_cell.length_a   1.000
_cell.length_b   1.000
_cell.length_c   1.000
_cell.angle_alpha   90.00
_cell.angle_beta   90.00
_cell.angle_gamma   90.00
#
_symmetry.space_group_name_H-M   'P 1'
#
loop_
_entity.id
_entity.type
_entity.pdbx_description
1 polymer ?
#
loop_
_entity_poly.entity_id
_entity_poly.type
_entity_poly.pdbx_seq_one_letter_code
_entity_poly.pdbx_strand_id
1 'polypeptide(L)'
;MAANTESLYRCFQQSNAYARVATELAREQGGSTDGVAFTAAAALARWWWLHDRSAPSRVLDNIADADPAVHAARSRLSGSRQEELARWVSLAWPSICVRAQTLLAAEAIWLLSTGGAKADR
;
A
#
# COMPACT_ATOMS: atom_id res chain seq x y z
N MET A 1 12.21 -17.06 18.97
CA MET A 1 12.44 -16.52 17.61
C MET A 1 11.16 -16.26 16.80
N ALA A 2 9.94 -16.43 17.33
CA ALA A 2 8.68 -16.20 16.60
C ALA A 2 8.26 -14.71 16.47
N ALA A 3 8.72 -13.85 17.38
CA ALA A 3 8.31 -12.43 17.42
C ALA A 3 8.65 -11.63 16.15
N ASN A 4 9.70 -12.02 15.42
CA ASN A 4 10.13 -11.29 14.23
C ASN A 4 9.21 -11.59 13.03
N THR A 5 8.78 -12.84 12.87
CA THR A 5 7.92 -13.25 11.74
C THR A 5 6.51 -12.66 11.86
N GLU A 6 5.91 -12.69 13.04
CA GLU A 6 4.59 -12.07 13.26
C GLU A 6 4.62 -10.55 13.09
N SER A 7 5.69 -9.88 13.55
CA SER A 7 5.84 -8.43 13.36
C SER A 7 5.98 -8.08 11.87
N LEU A 8 6.82 -8.81 11.14
CA LEU A 8 7.00 -8.60 9.70
C LEU A 8 5.72 -8.87 8.93
N TYR A 9 4.96 -9.90 9.30
CA TYR A 9 3.67 -10.21 8.70
C TYR A 9 2.65 -9.09 8.92
N ARG A 10 2.57 -8.53 10.14
CA ARG A 10 1.69 -7.38 10.41
C ARG A 10 2.11 -6.13 9.64
N CYS A 11 3.41 -5.84 9.57
CA CYS A 11 3.91 -4.73 8.75
C CYS A 11 3.52 -4.90 7.27
N PHE A 12 3.69 -6.10 6.73
CA PHE A 12 3.31 -6.41 5.36
C PHE A 12 1.80 -6.27 5.12
N GLN A 13 0.95 -6.76 6.03
CA GLN A 13 -0.50 -6.59 5.93
C GLN A 13 -0.90 -5.11 5.96
N GLN A 14 -0.34 -4.34 6.90
CA GLN A 14 -0.61 -2.91 7.01
C GLN A 14 -0.16 -2.17 5.75
N SER A 15 1.08 -2.35 5.31
CA SER A 15 1.61 -1.66 4.14
C SER A 15 0.79 -1.95 2.88
N ASN A 16 0.32 -3.19 2.71
CA ASN A 16 -0.56 -3.57 1.60
C ASN A 16 -1.95 -2.94 1.68
N ALA A 17 -2.56 -2.86 2.87
CA ALA A 17 -3.86 -2.21 3.04
C ALA A 17 -3.82 -0.75 2.58
N TYR A 18 -2.74 -0.03 2.91
CA TYR A 18 -2.55 1.35 2.48
C TYR A 18 -2.36 1.46 0.96
N ALA A 19 -1.52 0.60 0.36
CA ALA A 19 -1.32 0.57 -1.09
C ALA A 19 -2.61 0.22 -1.85
N ARG A 20 -3.42 -0.71 -1.32
CA ARG A 20 -4.72 -1.10 -1.87
C ARG A 20 -5.73 0.05 -1.82
N VAL A 21 -5.83 0.75 -0.69
CA VAL A 21 -6.73 1.90 -0.57
C VAL A 21 -6.31 3.05 -1.50
N ALA A 22 -5.01 3.31 -1.63
CA ALA A 22 -4.52 4.29 -2.61
C ALA A 22 -4.90 3.90 -4.04
N THR A 23 -4.79 2.61 -4.37
CA THR A 23 -5.23 2.06 -5.66
C THR A 23 -6.72 2.28 -5.91
N GLU A 24 -7.56 1.98 -4.93
CA GLU A 24 -9.01 2.15 -5.02
C GLU A 24 -9.39 3.63 -5.21
N LEU A 25 -8.84 4.53 -4.39
CA LEU A 25 -9.07 5.97 -4.51
C LEU A 25 -8.60 6.53 -5.85
N ALA A 26 -7.45 6.08 -6.36
CA ALA A 26 -6.94 6.51 -7.66
C ALA A 26 -7.86 6.06 -8.80
N ARG A 27 -8.40 4.84 -8.73
CA ARG A 27 -9.38 4.33 -9.70
C ARG A 27 -10.71 5.08 -9.64
N GLU A 28 -11.20 5.37 -8.43
CA GLU A 28 -12.42 6.16 -8.21
C GLU A 28 -12.32 7.56 -8.86
N GLN A 29 -11.11 8.12 -8.96
CA GLN A 29 -10.84 9.40 -9.63
C GLN A 29 -10.53 9.28 -11.13
N GLY A 30 -10.71 8.09 -11.72
CA GLY A 30 -10.47 7.86 -13.15
C GLY A 30 -8.99 7.76 -13.54
N GLY A 31 -8.12 7.40 -12.60
CA GLY A 31 -6.70 7.20 -12.87
C GLY A 31 -6.43 6.14 -13.94
N SER A 32 -5.46 6.39 -14.82
CA SER A 32 -4.99 5.41 -15.80
C SER A 32 -4.35 4.20 -15.11
N THR A 33 -4.25 3.06 -15.79
CA THR A 33 -3.63 1.84 -15.25
C THR A 33 -2.21 2.09 -14.74
N ASP A 34 -1.38 2.77 -15.54
CA ASP A 34 -0.01 3.11 -15.14
C ASP A 34 -0.02 4.11 -13.96
N GLY A 35 -0.91 5.10 -13.97
CA GLY A 35 -1.03 6.07 -12.88
C GLY A 35 -1.46 5.42 -11.56
N VAL A 36 -2.38 4.47 -11.62
CA VAL A 36 -2.85 3.70 -10.46
C VAL A 36 -1.73 2.82 -9.89
N ALA A 37 -0.99 2.11 -10.75
CA ALA A 37 0.14 1.27 -10.31
C ALA A 37 1.24 2.12 -9.64
N PHE A 38 1.59 3.26 -10.24
CA PHE A 38 2.55 4.18 -9.65
C PHE A 38 2.06 4.76 -8.32
N THR A 39 0.77 5.11 -8.22
CA THR A 39 0.16 5.64 -7.00
C THR A 39 0.20 4.63 -5.86
N ALA A 40 -0.05 3.36 -6.14
CA ALA A 40 0.08 2.27 -5.17
C ALA A 40 1.52 2.18 -4.62
N ALA A 41 2.51 2.23 -5.51
CA ALA A 41 3.92 2.20 -5.14
C ALA A 41 4.34 3.44 -4.32
N ALA A 42 3.87 4.63 -4.69
CA ALA A 42 4.13 5.86 -3.94
C ALA A 42 3.49 5.83 -2.54
N ALA A 43 2.28 5.26 -2.40
CA ALA A 43 1.64 5.07 -1.10
C ALA A 43 2.40 4.07 -0.22
N LEU A 44 2.86 2.96 -0.82
CA LEU A 44 3.69 1.97 -0.14
C LEU A 44 5.02 2.59 0.34
N ALA A 45 5.70 3.34 -0.52
CA ALA A 45 6.93 4.03 -0.17
C ALA A 45 6.74 5.02 0.98
N ARG A 46 5.65 5.79 0.93
CA ARG A 46 5.29 6.74 2.00
C ARG A 46 5.01 6.03 3.32
N TRP A 47 4.29 4.91 3.30
CA TRP A 47 4.06 4.11 4.50
C TRP A 47 5.37 3.69 5.15
N TRP A 48 6.31 3.16 4.37
CA TRP A 48 7.63 2.77 4.86
C TRP A 48 8.40 3.94 5.47
N TRP A 49 8.44 5.11 4.83
CA TRP A 49 9.10 6.28 5.42
C TRP A 49 8.47 6.77 6.73
N LEU A 50 7.17 6.61 6.91
CA LEU A 50 6.49 7.02 8.14
C LEU A 50 6.66 6.02 9.29
N HIS A 51 6.79 4.73 8.95
CA HIS A 51 6.77 3.64 9.94
C HIS A 51 8.13 2.97 10.17
N ASP A 52 9.10 3.18 9.26
CA ASP A 52 10.48 2.73 9.40
C ASP A 52 11.44 3.89 9.10
N ARG A 53 12.05 4.44 10.16
CA ARG A 53 13.05 5.51 10.03
C ARG A 53 14.35 5.06 9.37
N SER A 54 14.57 3.75 9.26
CA SER A 54 15.72 3.16 8.57
C SER A 54 15.41 2.88 7.10
N ALA A 55 14.18 3.16 6.65
CA ALA A 55 13.77 2.93 5.28
C ALA A 55 14.69 3.69 4.33
N PRO A 56 15.15 3.04 3.24
CA PRO A 56 16.09 3.67 2.33
C PRO A 56 15.53 4.95 1.70
N SER A 57 16.40 5.88 1.34
CA SER A 57 15.99 7.09 0.60
C SER A 57 15.41 6.78 -0.79
N ARG A 58 15.64 5.55 -1.29
CA ARG A 58 15.21 5.06 -2.60
C ARG A 58 14.14 3.95 -2.52
N VAL A 59 13.29 3.94 -1.49
CA VAL A 59 12.23 2.91 -1.33
C VAL A 59 11.37 2.76 -2.59
N LEU A 60 10.98 3.87 -3.22
CA LEU A 60 10.18 3.81 -4.45
C LEU A 60 10.94 3.15 -5.62
N ASP A 61 12.25 3.36 -5.71
CA ASP A 61 13.09 2.69 -6.71
C ASP A 61 13.15 1.19 -6.42
N ASN A 62 13.37 0.81 -5.16
CA ASN A 62 13.40 -0.60 -4.76
C ASN A 62 12.06 -1.32 -5.03
N ILE A 63 10.94 -0.63 -4.81
CA ILE A 63 9.61 -1.16 -5.16
C ILE A 63 9.48 -1.34 -6.67
N ALA A 64 9.89 -0.34 -7.45
CA ALA A 64 9.84 -0.43 -8.90
C ALA A 64 10.73 -1.56 -9.45
N ASP A 65 11.91 -1.78 -8.85
CA ASP A 65 12.82 -2.86 -9.26
C ASP A 65 12.26 -4.25 -8.88
N ALA A 66 11.47 -4.34 -7.82
CA ALA A 66 10.83 -5.58 -7.38
C ALA A 66 9.49 -5.88 -8.08
N ASP A 67 8.79 -4.87 -8.59
CA ASP A 67 7.48 -5.01 -9.25
C ASP A 67 7.55 -4.55 -10.72
N PRO A 68 7.51 -5.48 -11.69
CA PRO A 68 7.55 -5.17 -13.12
C PRO A 68 6.42 -4.25 -13.60
N ALA A 69 5.25 -4.31 -12.98
CA ALA A 69 4.12 -3.44 -13.35
C ALA A 69 4.40 -1.99 -12.92
N VAL A 70 4.97 -1.80 -11.73
CA VAL A 70 5.41 -0.48 -11.24
C VAL A 70 6.56 0.04 -12.07
N HIS A 71 7.55 -0.81 -12.42
CA HIS A 71 8.64 -0.44 -13.31
C HIS A 71 8.13 0.07 -14.67
N ALA A 72 7.25 -0.72 -15.29
CA ALA A 72 6.66 -0.39 -16.58
C ALA A 72 5.86 0.93 -16.50
N ALA A 73 5.01 1.07 -15.47
CA ALA A 73 4.25 2.28 -15.24
C ALA A 73 5.16 3.51 -15.10
N ARG A 74 6.21 3.41 -14.28
CA ARG A 74 7.18 4.49 -14.09
C ARG A 74 7.88 4.88 -15.39
N SER A 75 8.26 3.91 -16.22
CA SER A 75 8.92 4.18 -17.51
C SER A 75 8.03 4.88 -18.53
N ARG A 76 6.70 4.68 -18.44
CA ARG A 76 5.70 5.28 -19.34
C ARG A 76 5.20 6.65 -18.88
N LEU A 77 5.32 6.95 -17.59
CA LEU A 77 4.92 8.22 -17.01
C LEU A 77 6.06 9.24 -17.10
N SER A 78 5.75 10.46 -17.54
CA SER A 78 6.71 11.58 -17.47
C SER A 78 7.09 11.89 -16.02
N GLY A 79 8.27 12.47 -15.79
CA GLY A 79 8.70 12.90 -14.45
C GLY A 79 7.69 13.84 -13.77
N SER A 80 7.14 14.79 -14.53
CA SER A 80 6.08 15.68 -14.04
C SER A 80 4.83 14.94 -13.56
N ARG A 81 4.42 13.88 -14.29
CA ARG A 81 3.26 13.08 -13.92
C ARG A 81 3.56 12.21 -12.70
N GLN A 82 4.78 11.68 -12.58
CA GLN A 82 5.21 10.96 -11.39
C GLN A 82 5.17 11.85 -10.14
N GLU A 83 5.68 13.08 -10.24
CA GLU A 83 5.64 14.07 -9.15
C GLU A 83 4.21 14.46 -8.78
N GLU A 84 3.34 14.66 -9.77
CA GLU A 84 1.93 14.97 -9.54
C GLU A 84 1.23 13.83 -8.77
N LEU A 85 1.45 12.58 -9.17
CA LEU A 85 0.86 11.42 -8.50
C LEU A 85 1.43 11.23 -7.08
N ALA A 86 2.73 11.42 -6.89
CA ALA A 86 3.34 11.37 -5.55
C ALA A 86 2.82 12.50 -4.64
N ARG A 87 2.60 13.68 -5.19
CA ARG A 87 1.97 14.81 -4.48
C ARG A 87 0.52 14.49 -4.14
N TRP A 88 -0.24 13.92 -5.08
CA TRP A 88 -1.61 13.49 -4.84
C TRP A 88 -1.68 12.48 -3.69
N VAL A 89 -0.79 11.47 -3.64
CA VAL A 89 -0.73 10.51 -2.51
C VAL A 89 -0.52 11.22 -1.19
N SER A 90 0.35 12.24 -1.17
CA SER A 90 0.63 13.01 0.04
C SER A 90 -0.58 13.82 0.51
N LEU A 91 -1.35 14.41 -0.41
CA LEU A 91 -2.58 15.15 -0.12
C LEU A 91 -3.73 14.23 0.29
N ALA A 92 -3.88 13.09 -0.39
CA ALA A 92 -4.90 12.09 -0.11
C ALA A 92 -4.58 11.23 1.13
N TRP A 93 -3.39 11.37 1.72
CA TRP A 93 -2.90 10.51 2.80
C TRP A 93 -3.85 10.38 4.00
N PRO A 94 -4.49 11.47 4.51
CA PRO A 94 -5.46 11.33 5.60
C PRO A 94 -6.63 10.40 5.25
N SER A 95 -7.18 10.51 4.04
CA SER A 95 -8.26 9.65 3.55
C SER A 95 -7.79 8.20 3.38
N ILE A 96 -6.56 8.01 2.89
CA ILE A 96 -5.94 6.69 2.79
C ILE A 96 -5.81 6.06 4.18
N CYS A 97 -5.33 6.80 5.18
CA CYS A 97 -5.20 6.30 6.56
C CYS A 97 -6.54 5.81 7.11
N VAL A 98 -7.59 6.62 7.02
CA VAL A 98 -8.91 6.27 7.55
C VAL A 98 -9.43 4.99 6.90
N ARG A 99 -9.46 4.95 5.56
CA ARG A 99 -9.96 3.77 4.83
C ARG A 99 -9.11 2.52 5.08
N ALA A 100 -7.79 2.65 5.15
CA ALA A 100 -6.90 1.51 5.39
C ALA A 100 -7.09 0.94 6.80
N GLN A 101 -7.26 1.79 7.80
CA GLN A 101 -7.57 1.36 9.17
C GLN A 101 -8.95 0.68 9.25
N THR A 102 -9.96 1.21 8.56
CA THR A 102 -11.27 0.57 8.45
C THR A 102 -11.17 -0.81 7.80
N LEU A 103 -10.40 -0.94 6.71
CA LEU A 103 -10.18 -2.21 6.03
C LEU A 103 -9.52 -3.25 6.97
N LEU A 104 -8.43 -2.86 7.63
CA LEU A 104 -7.72 -3.73 8.57
C LEU A 104 -8.60 -4.15 9.75
N ALA A 105 -9.42 -3.24 10.28
CA ALA A 105 -10.36 -3.56 11.35
C ALA A 105 -11.44 -4.56 10.89
N ALA A 106 -11.98 -4.38 9.68
CA ALA A 106 -12.96 -5.29 9.11
C ALA A 106 -12.38 -6.69 8.88
N GLU A 107 -11.15 -6.79 8.36
CA GLU A 107 -10.44 -8.05 8.17
C GLU A 107 -10.19 -8.78 9.50
N ALA A 108 -9.79 -8.04 10.55
CA ALA A 108 -9.61 -8.59 11.89
C ALA A 108 -10.91 -9.14 12.48
N ILE A 109 -12.03 -8.40 12.36
CA ILE A 109 -13.35 -8.86 12.82
C ILE A 109 -13.78 -10.12 12.08
N TRP A 110 -13.59 -10.16 10.76
CA TRP A 110 -13.95 -11.31 9.94
C TRP A 110 -13.18 -12.57 10.35
N LEU A 111 -11.87 -12.47 10.58
CA LEU A 111 -11.04 -13.58 11.07
C LEU A 111 -11.51 -14.11 12.43
N LEU A 112 -11.91 -13.22 13.34
CA LEU A 112 -12.46 -13.61 14.64
C LEU A 112 -13.83 -14.32 14.52
N SER A 113 -14.67 -13.88 13.58
CA SER A 113 -15.99 -14.50 13.34
C SER A 113 -15.94 -15.85 12.62
N THR A 114 -14.94 -16.07 11.76
CA THR A 114 -14.82 -17.29 10.93
C THR A 114 -13.91 -18.35 11.55
N GLY A 115 -13.05 -17.97 12.49
CA GLY A 115 -12.22 -18.89 13.27
C GLY A 115 -13.00 -19.86 14.20
N GLY A 116 -14.30 -19.64 14.40
CA GLY A 116 -15.19 -20.54 15.16
C GLY A 116 -15.87 -21.64 14.35
N ALA A 117 -15.75 -21.66 13.01
CA ALA A 117 -16.48 -22.61 12.15
C ALA A 117 -15.72 -23.92 11.83
N LYS A 118 -14.59 -24.19 12.49
CA LYS A 118 -13.84 -25.44 12.38
C LYS A 118 -13.64 -26.10 13.76
N ALA A 119 -14.74 -26.57 14.33
CA ALA A 119 -14.74 -27.59 15.37
C ALA A 119 -16.07 -28.34 15.33
N ASP A 120 -16.34 -29.04 14.22
CA ASP A 120 -17.26 -30.18 14.17
C ASP A 120 -17.18 -30.83 12.79
N ARG A 121 -16.27 -31.80 12.66
CA ARG A 121 -16.45 -33.03 11.87
C ARG A 121 -15.31 -34.01 12.14
#